data_AF-A0A9P1EUY4-F1
#
_entry.id   AF-A0A9P1EUY4-F1
#
_cell.length_a   1.000
_cell.length_b   1.000
_cell.length_c   1.000
_cell.angle_alpha   90.00
_cell.angle_beta   90.00
_cell.angle_gamma   90.00
#
_symmetry.space_group_name_H-M   'P 1'
#
loop_
_entity.id
_entity.type
_entity.pdbx_description
1 polymer ?
#
loop_
_entity_poly.entity_id
_entity_poly.type
_entity_poly.pdbx_seq_one_letter_code
_entity_poly.pdbx_strand_id
1 'polypeptide(L)'
;MTIGGFCTLSLVQDHCCPATPGECATEIAKMPCQSQVSGRCIASTLAVLAGGALIGYVVGYKLAQRKARCNSKIKLDQKKVADSVDIEDIGEKKAFCRCWKSEKWPYCDGTHGAHNKETGDNVGPLIIKSEKK
;
A
#
# COMPACT_ATOMS: atom_id res chain seq x y z
N MET A 1 -16.00 -17.79 31.88
CA MET A 1 -15.73 -16.71 30.92
C MET A 1 -14.47 -16.01 31.39
N THR A 2 -13.32 -16.55 31.03
CA THR A 2 -12.00 -16.00 31.33
C THR A 2 -11.23 -16.04 30.02
N ILE A 3 -10.88 -14.86 29.56
CA ILE A 3 -10.22 -14.60 28.29
C ILE A 3 -8.76 -15.04 28.47
N GLY A 4 -8.42 -16.22 27.93
CA GLY A 4 -7.08 -16.76 27.93
C GLY A 4 -6.17 -15.89 27.06
N GLY A 5 -5.26 -15.17 27.71
CA GLY A 5 -4.35 -14.22 27.11
C GLY A 5 -3.47 -14.81 26.02
N PHE A 6 -3.25 -13.99 24.99
CA PHE A 6 -2.22 -14.16 23.98
C PHE A 6 -0.87 -14.44 24.64
N CYS A 7 -0.30 -15.62 24.36
CA CYS A 7 1.06 -15.98 24.72
C CYS A 7 2.03 -15.34 23.72
N THR A 8 2.25 -14.02 23.80
CA THR A 8 3.25 -13.32 22.96
C THR A 8 4.44 -12.78 23.73
N LEU A 9 4.49 -12.89 25.06
CA LEU A 9 5.66 -12.51 25.85
C LEU A 9 5.92 -13.52 26.96
N SER A 10 6.66 -14.58 26.67
CA SER A 10 7.33 -15.39 27.71
C SER A 10 8.67 -15.90 27.21
N LEU A 11 9.40 -15.05 26.47
CA LEU A 11 10.75 -15.35 26.01
C LEU A 11 11.86 -15.02 27.02
N VAL A 12 11.53 -14.54 28.23
CA VAL A 12 12.52 -14.35 29.29
C VAL A 12 11.81 -14.51 30.64
N GLN A 13 11.77 -15.72 31.20
CA GLN A 13 11.68 -15.89 32.65
C GLN A 13 12.08 -17.33 33.01
N ASP A 14 13.32 -17.72 32.71
CA ASP A 14 13.89 -18.86 33.40
C ASP A 14 14.41 -18.39 34.75
N HIS A 15 13.75 -18.90 35.78
CA HIS A 15 14.06 -18.73 37.18
C HIS A 15 15.50 -19.20 37.46
N CYS A 16 16.42 -18.27 37.74
CA CYS A 16 17.64 -18.63 38.45
C CYS A 16 17.29 -18.90 39.92
N CYS A 17 17.39 -20.18 40.32
CA CYS A 17 17.35 -20.65 41.70
C CYS A 17 18.40 -19.94 42.59
N PRO A 18 18.14 -19.82 43.91
CA PRO A 18 19.05 -19.19 44.85
C PRO A 18 20.23 -20.13 45.16
N ALA A 19 21.45 -19.73 44.79
CA ALA A 19 22.66 -20.48 45.13
C ALA A 19 23.25 -20.01 46.46
N THR A 20 23.40 -20.93 47.41
CA THR A 20 24.29 -20.79 48.58
C THR A 20 25.77 -20.85 48.13
N PRO A 21 26.70 -20.15 48.80
CA PRO A 21 28.08 -20.04 48.33
C PRO A 21 28.92 -21.22 48.82
N GLY A 22 29.35 -22.07 47.89
CA GLY A 22 30.29 -23.15 48.17
C GLY A 22 30.89 -23.67 46.88
N GLU A 23 32.15 -23.28 46.65
CA GLU A 23 33.13 -23.93 45.75
C GLU A 23 32.98 -23.66 44.24
N CYS A 24 33.65 -22.57 43.84
CA CYS A 24 34.08 -22.31 42.46
C CYS A 24 35.33 -23.14 42.18
N ALA A 25 35.19 -24.25 41.45
CA ALA A 25 36.31 -24.88 40.77
C ALA A 25 35.82 -25.73 39.59
N THR A 26 36.15 -25.26 38.39
CA THR A 26 36.56 -26.10 37.24
C THR A 26 35.52 -27.06 36.65
N GLU A 27 34.64 -26.56 35.77
CA GLU A 27 34.33 -27.22 34.50
C GLU A 27 33.78 -26.20 33.48
N ILE A 28 34.68 -25.70 32.61
CA ILE A 28 34.29 -25.18 31.31
C ILE A 28 34.16 -26.38 30.38
N ALA A 29 33.03 -27.08 30.41
CA ALA A 29 32.67 -28.02 29.35
C ALA A 29 31.18 -28.36 29.37
N LYS A 30 30.51 -28.01 28.26
CA LYS A 30 29.35 -28.73 27.70
C LYS A 30 28.03 -28.68 28.50
N MET A 31 27.36 -27.53 28.44
CA MET A 31 25.94 -27.58 28.08
C MET A 31 25.83 -27.38 26.57
N PRO A 32 25.56 -28.42 25.76
CA PRO A 32 24.73 -28.16 24.62
C PRO A 32 23.35 -27.87 25.21
N CYS A 33 22.97 -26.60 25.29
CA CYS A 33 21.56 -26.29 25.25
C CYS A 33 21.09 -26.78 23.88
N GLN A 34 20.74 -28.05 23.78
CA GLN A 34 19.94 -28.56 22.68
C GLN A 34 18.59 -27.88 22.86
N SER A 35 18.54 -26.66 22.34
CA SER A 35 17.32 -26.01 21.89
C SER A 35 16.62 -27.02 20.99
N GLN A 36 15.79 -27.87 21.61
CA GLN A 36 14.82 -28.70 20.92
C GLN A 36 13.77 -27.72 20.43
N VAL A 37 14.11 -26.98 19.37
CA VAL A 37 13.14 -26.18 18.63
C VAL A 37 12.17 -27.18 18.04
N SER A 38 11.05 -27.37 18.74
CA SER A 38 9.96 -28.24 18.29
C SER A 38 9.63 -27.86 16.85
N GLY A 39 9.56 -28.84 15.93
CA GLY A 39 9.24 -28.57 14.52
C GLY A 39 7.92 -27.81 14.34
N ARG A 40 7.02 -27.90 15.34
CA ARG A 40 5.80 -27.10 15.44
C ARG A 40 6.07 -25.60 15.58
N CYS A 41 7.10 -25.21 16.35
CA CYS A 41 7.52 -23.81 16.53
C CYS A 41 8.12 -23.22 15.24
N ILE A 42 8.88 -24.00 14.49
CA ILE A 42 9.43 -23.57 13.18
C ILE A 42 8.29 -23.40 12.18
N ALA A 43 7.38 -24.38 12.10
CA ALA A 43 6.24 -24.33 11.19
C ALA A 43 5.30 -23.16 11.49
N SER A 44 4.99 -22.88 12.76
CA SER A 44 4.15 -21.73 13.14
C SER A 44 4.82 -20.40 12.81
N THR A 45 6.13 -20.28 13.05
CA THR A 45 6.87 -19.04 12.74
C THR A 45 6.91 -18.78 11.24
N LEU A 46 7.21 -19.80 10.43
CA LEU A 46 7.18 -19.69 8.97
C LEU A 46 5.79 -19.34 8.45
N ALA A 47 4.74 -19.95 9.01
CA ALA A 47 3.36 -19.66 8.63
C ALA A 47 2.97 -18.21 8.96
N VAL A 48 3.35 -17.69 10.12
CA VAL A 48 3.09 -16.29 10.51
C VAL A 48 3.85 -15.32 9.63
N LEU A 49 5.13 -15.60 9.32
CA LEU A 49 5.94 -14.75 8.45
C LEU A 49 5.40 -14.74 7.01
N ALA A 50 5.12 -15.93 6.44
CA ALA A 50 4.56 -16.04 5.10
C ALA A 50 3.16 -15.41 5.01
N GLY A 51 2.31 -15.66 6.00
CA GLY A 51 0.97 -15.07 6.10
C GLY A 51 1.03 -13.54 6.23
N GLY A 52 1.89 -13.03 7.11
CA GLY A 52 2.10 -11.59 7.29
C GLY A 52 2.64 -10.91 6.03
N ALA A 53 3.59 -11.53 5.34
CA ALA A 53 4.12 -11.03 4.07
C ALA A 53 3.06 -11.01 2.97
N LEU A 54 2.25 -12.07 2.84
CA LEU A 54 1.16 -12.15 1.87
C LEU A 54 0.11 -11.06 2.13
N ILE A 55 -0.34 -10.91 3.38
CA ILE A 55 -1.31 -9.87 3.75
C ILE A 55 -0.73 -8.48 3.48
N GLY A 56 0.51 -8.23 3.90
CA GLY A 56 1.21 -6.97 3.66
C GLY A 56 1.30 -6.65 2.17
N TYR A 57 1.65 -7.64 1.33
CA TYR A 57 1.70 -7.49 -0.13
C TYR A 57 0.33 -7.16 -0.72
N VAL A 58 -0.73 -7.88 -0.34
CA VAL A 58 -2.09 -7.66 -0.85
C VAL A 58 -2.60 -6.28 -0.45
N VAL A 59 -2.47 -5.90 0.82
CA VAL A 59 -2.89 -4.58 1.31
C VAL A 59 -2.09 -3.47 0.63
N GLY A 60 -0.76 -3.60 0.61
CA GLY A 60 0.13 -2.65 -0.05
C GLY A 60 -0.20 -2.47 -1.54
N TYR A 61 -0.41 -3.57 -2.27
CA TYR A 61 -0.80 -3.57 -3.67
C TYR A 61 -2.14 -2.85 -3.89
N LYS A 62 -3.16 -3.15 -3.08
CA LYS A 62 -4.48 -2.50 -3.20
C LYS A 62 -4.43 -1.01 -2.87
N LEU A 63 -3.65 -0.61 -1.87
CA LEU A 63 -3.46 0.82 -1.54
C LEU A 63 -2.69 1.56 -2.64
N ALA A 64 -1.64 0.95 -3.20
CA ALA A 64 -0.89 1.49 -4.33
C ALA A 64 -1.79 1.67 -5.56
N GLN A 65 -2.65 0.68 -5.87
CA GLN A 65 -3.64 0.79 -6.94
C GLN A 65 -4.61 1.96 -6.76
N ARG A 66 -5.06 2.23 -5.53
CA ARG A 66 -5.92 3.40 -5.26
C ARG A 66 -5.19 4.72 -5.45
N LYS A 67 -3.92 4.81 -5.03
CA LYS A 67 -3.08 6.01 -5.23
C LYS A 67 -2.77 6.26 -6.71
N ALA A 68 -2.61 5.21 -7.52
CA ALA A 68 -2.37 5.32 -8.96
C ALA A 68 -3.61 5.72 -9.79
N ARG A 69 -4.79 5.85 -9.17
CA ARG A 69 -6.03 6.17 -9.88
C ARG A 69 -6.08 7.64 -10.29
N CYS A 70 -6.08 7.91 -11.60
CA CYS A 70 -6.17 9.30 -12.12
C CYS A 70 -7.58 9.92 -11.94
N ASN A 71 -8.63 9.14 -12.22
CA ASN A 71 -10.02 9.60 -12.18
C ASN A 71 -10.72 9.25 -10.87
N SER A 72 -11.03 10.26 -10.06
CA SER A 72 -11.69 10.11 -8.75
C SER A 72 -13.14 10.61 -8.71
N LYS A 73 -13.67 11.23 -9.78
CA LYS A 73 -15.00 11.87 -9.74
C LYS A 73 -15.87 11.70 -10.99
N ILE A 74 -15.31 11.36 -12.14
CA ILE A 74 -16.00 11.43 -13.43
C ILE A 74 -16.53 10.05 -13.80
N LYS A 75 -17.84 9.90 -14.03
CA LYS A 75 -18.47 8.68 -14.59
C LYS A 75 -17.92 7.37 -13.99
N LEU A 76 -17.86 7.30 -12.65
CA LEU A 76 -17.21 6.19 -11.91
C LEU A 76 -17.96 4.86 -12.01
N ASP A 77 -19.22 4.91 -12.43
CA ASP A 77 -20.08 3.77 -12.76
C ASP A 77 -19.61 3.03 -14.03
N GLN A 78 -18.90 3.72 -14.93
CA GLN A 78 -18.44 3.15 -16.19
C GLN A 78 -17.10 2.44 -16.03
N LYS A 79 -17.00 1.21 -16.57
CA LYS A 79 -15.73 0.45 -16.61
C LYS A 79 -14.64 1.18 -17.41
N LYS A 80 -15.04 1.92 -18.44
CA LYS A 80 -14.18 2.72 -19.31
C LYS A 80 -14.93 3.99 -19.70
N VAL A 81 -14.38 5.14 -19.34
CA VAL A 81 -14.91 6.44 -19.75
C VAL A 81 -14.25 6.83 -21.07
N ALA A 82 -15.06 6.95 -22.12
CA ALA A 82 -14.65 7.43 -23.43
C ALA A 82 -15.72 8.38 -23.94
N ASP A 83 -15.30 9.57 -24.38
CA ASP A 83 -16.19 10.60 -24.90
C ASP A 83 -15.84 10.85 -26.36
N SER A 84 -16.87 10.92 -27.20
CA SER A 84 -16.78 11.23 -28.62
C SER A 84 -17.40 12.61 -28.85
N VAL A 85 -16.70 13.46 -29.59
CA VAL A 85 -17.16 14.80 -29.97
C VAL A 85 -16.93 14.94 -31.46
N ASP A 86 -17.96 15.33 -32.19
CA ASP A 86 -17.89 15.53 -33.62
C ASP A 86 -17.10 16.79 -33.95
N ILE A 87 -16.31 16.75 -35.01
CA ILE A 87 -15.41 17.85 -35.37
C ILE A 87 -16.15 19.14 -35.70
N GLU A 88 -17.39 19.04 -36.17
CA GLU A 88 -18.26 20.16 -36.52
C GLU A 88 -18.68 20.98 -35.28
N ASP A 89 -18.81 20.32 -34.12
CA ASP A 89 -19.23 20.95 -32.86
C ASP A 89 -18.09 21.66 -32.11
N ILE A 90 -16.85 21.46 -32.53
CA ILE A 90 -15.66 21.97 -31.85
C ILE A 90 -15.45 23.47 -32.12
N GLY A 91 -15.97 23.99 -33.23
CA GLY A 91 -15.68 25.35 -33.71
C GLY A 91 -14.19 25.57 -33.98
N GLU A 92 -13.73 26.82 -33.92
CA GLU A 92 -12.35 27.18 -34.30
C GLU A 92 -11.28 26.55 -33.39
N LYS A 93 -11.56 26.45 -32.09
CA LYS A 93 -10.61 25.98 -31.07
C LYS A 93 -11.34 25.47 -29.84
N LYS A 94 -10.99 24.25 -29.41
CA LYS A 94 -11.34 23.73 -28.07
C LYS A 94 -10.17 23.11 -27.35
N ALA A 95 -10.31 23.11 -26.03
CA ALA A 95 -9.42 22.42 -25.12
C ALA A 95 -10.18 21.28 -24.43
N PHE A 96 -9.62 20.08 -24.49
CA PHE A 96 -10.13 18.86 -23.87
C PHE A 96 -9.32 18.51 -22.62
N CYS A 97 -10.02 18.09 -21.57
CA CYS A 97 -9.41 17.75 -20.30
C CYS A 97 -8.60 16.46 -20.40
N ARG A 98 -7.41 16.44 -19.80
CA ARG A 98 -6.59 15.23 -19.60
C ARG A 98 -6.25 14.94 -18.14
N CYS A 99 -6.60 15.85 -17.23
CA CYS A 99 -6.28 15.72 -15.81
C CYS A 99 -7.36 15.01 -14.98
N TRP A 100 -8.55 14.75 -15.55
CA TRP A 100 -9.72 14.20 -14.84
C TRP A 100 -10.23 15.07 -13.68
N LYS A 101 -9.81 16.34 -13.60
CA LYS A 101 -10.23 17.29 -12.56
C LYS A 101 -11.25 18.32 -13.04
N SER A 102 -11.58 18.37 -14.33
CA SER A 102 -12.58 19.32 -14.82
C SER A 102 -13.99 19.00 -14.32
N GLU A 103 -14.76 20.06 -14.04
CA GLU A 103 -16.21 20.01 -13.80
C GLU A 103 -17.01 20.03 -15.10
N LYS A 104 -16.41 20.54 -16.19
CA LYS A 104 -17.02 20.62 -17.53
C LYS A 104 -16.55 19.49 -18.45
N TRP A 105 -16.32 18.30 -17.89
CA TRP A 105 -15.86 17.14 -18.65
C TRP A 105 -16.77 16.88 -19.86
N PRO A 106 -16.22 16.64 -21.08
CA PRO A 106 -14.81 16.35 -21.41
C PRO A 106 -13.93 17.58 -21.70
N TYR A 107 -14.45 18.79 -21.57
CA TYR A 107 -13.72 20.02 -21.87
C TYR A 107 -12.80 20.45 -20.73
N CYS A 108 -11.76 21.21 -21.05
CA CYS A 108 -10.87 21.79 -20.05
C CYS A 108 -11.42 23.13 -19.53
N ASP A 109 -11.47 23.27 -18.20
CA ASP A 109 -11.89 24.47 -17.47
C ASP A 109 -10.75 25.17 -16.70
N GLY A 110 -9.51 24.69 -16.83
CA GLY A 110 -8.34 25.25 -16.14
C GLY A 110 -8.01 24.62 -14.80
N THR A 111 -8.84 23.69 -14.29
CA THR A 111 -8.61 22.99 -13.00
C THR A 111 -7.27 22.23 -12.93
N HIS A 112 -6.67 21.89 -14.06
CA HIS A 112 -5.32 21.30 -14.11
C HIS A 112 -4.25 22.18 -13.45
N GLY A 113 -4.40 23.50 -13.47
CA GLY A 113 -3.45 24.41 -12.82
C GLY A 113 -3.40 24.24 -11.30
N ALA A 114 -4.57 24.12 -10.66
CA ALA A 114 -4.66 23.85 -9.23
C ALA A 114 -4.08 22.47 -8.88
N HIS A 115 -4.44 21.44 -9.67
CA HIS A 115 -3.90 20.09 -9.52
C HIS A 115 -2.37 20.07 -9.61
N ASN A 116 -1.78 20.72 -10.62
CA ASN A 116 -0.33 20.81 -10.79
C ASN A 116 0.34 21.51 -9.59
N LYS A 117 -0.25 22.59 -9.09
CA LYS A 117 0.28 23.32 -7.93
C LYS A 117 0.26 22.49 -6.65
N GLU A 118 -0.79 21.71 -6.42
CA GLU A 118 -0.96 20.89 -5.21
C GLU A 118 -0.10 19.63 -5.23
N THR A 119 0.04 19.00 -6.39
CA THR A 119 0.69 17.69 -6.52
C THR A 119 2.12 17.75 -7.04
N GLY A 120 2.54 18.89 -7.60
CA GLY A 120 3.81 19.02 -8.33
C GLY A 120 3.78 18.42 -9.74
N ASP A 121 2.59 18.10 -10.25
CA ASP A 121 2.37 17.55 -11.59
C ASP A 121 2.49 18.63 -12.69
N ASN A 122 2.51 18.21 -13.95
CA ASN A 122 2.70 19.08 -15.12
C ASN A 122 1.70 18.79 -16.26
N VAL A 123 0.52 18.28 -15.93
CA VAL A 123 -0.50 17.95 -16.94
C VAL A 123 -1.15 19.20 -17.54
N GLY A 124 -1.62 19.08 -18.78
CA GLY A 124 -2.31 20.15 -19.50
C GLY A 124 -3.34 19.59 -20.50
N PRO A 125 -4.22 20.44 -21.06
CA PRO A 125 -5.26 20.00 -21.97
C PRO A 125 -4.73 19.57 -23.34
N LEU A 126 -5.57 18.84 -24.09
CA LEU A 126 -5.40 18.66 -25.52
C LEU A 126 -6.13 19.81 -26.24
N ILE A 127 -5.42 20.60 -27.04
CA ILE A 127 -6.03 21.70 -27.81
C ILE A 127 -6.21 21.25 -29.25
N ILE A 128 -7.45 21.24 -29.72
CA ILE A 128 -7.81 20.97 -31.11
C ILE A 128 -8.19 22.31 -31.75
N LYS A 129 -7.58 22.61 -32.89
CA LYS A 129 -7.91 23.76 -33.73
C LYS A 129 -8.42 23.23 -35.07
N SER A 130 -9.53 23.77 -35.55
CA SER A 130 -9.96 23.50 -36.92
C SER A 130 -9.30 24.53 -37.83
N GLU A 131 -8.49 24.07 -38.77
CA GLU A 131 -8.05 24.92 -39.87
C GLU A 131 -9.25 25.08 -40.80
N LYS A 132 -9.85 26.29 -40.86
CA LYS A 132 -10.86 26.59 -41.87
C LYS A 132 -10.17 26.50 -43.23
N LYS A 133 -10.56 25.52 -44.05
CA LYS A 133 -10.21 25.50 -45.48
C LYS A 133 -11.04 26.50 -46.25
#